data_AF-A0A6J4TTE6-F1
#
_entry.id   AF-A0A6J4TTE6-F1
#
_cell.length_a   1.000
_cell.length_b   1.000
_cell.length_c   1.000
_cell.angle_alpha   90.00
_cell.angle_beta   90.00
_cell.angle_gamma   90.00
#
_symmetry.space_group_name_H-M   'P 1'
#
loop_
_entity.id
_entity.type
_entity.pdbx_description
1 polymer ?
#
loop_
_entity_poly.entity_id
_entity_poly.type
_entity_poly.pdbx_seq_one_letter_code
_entity_poly.pdbx_strand_id
1 'polypeptide(L)'
;MTHPPYLREKARAIRVEKRLTIDEIAERLALPRTTIYHWVKDIPIPRARPGRPFPSEAQRRGNDSMREKYRLLRESAYARGASEFDDLCAVPTFREFVCLYLAEGYKRTRHEVAICNSDPAIVALADRWIRRLAQRPPAYCVQYHADQDLRAVQTYWGEVVGVPPERIGLQRKSNSGRLAKRTWRSEHGVLTIRIGDTLLRARLQAWTDRIRAEWV
;
A
#
# COMPACT_ATOMS: atom_id res chain seq x y z
N MET A 1 -7.86 -27.90 -15.49
CA MET A 1 -8.32 -28.40 -16.81
C MET A 1 -7.09 -28.63 -17.67
N THR A 2 -6.93 -29.83 -18.21
CA THR A 2 -5.82 -30.15 -19.12
C THR A 2 -6.22 -29.68 -20.51
N HIS A 3 -5.56 -28.63 -21.01
CA HIS A 3 -5.80 -28.17 -22.37
C HIS A 3 -5.07 -29.08 -23.38
N PRO A 4 -5.63 -29.29 -24.58
CA PRO A 4 -4.96 -30.02 -25.64
C PRO A 4 -3.56 -29.46 -25.96
N PRO A 5 -2.55 -30.32 -26.22
CA PRO A 5 -1.17 -29.89 -26.51
C PRO A 5 -1.05 -28.86 -27.63
N TYR A 6 -1.87 -28.97 -28.68
CA TYR A 6 -1.84 -28.05 -29.82
C TYR A 6 -2.17 -26.60 -29.45
N LEU A 7 -2.93 -26.35 -28.37
CA LEU A 7 -3.21 -24.98 -27.91
C LEU A 7 -1.97 -24.32 -27.30
N ARG A 8 -1.13 -25.10 -26.61
CA ARG A 8 0.14 -24.64 -26.07
C ARG A 8 1.13 -24.32 -27.19
N GLU A 9 1.22 -25.19 -28.18
CA GLU A 9 2.06 -24.98 -29.37
C GLU A 9 1.61 -23.73 -30.12
N LYS A 10 0.31 -23.59 -30.37
CA LYS A 10 -0.28 -22.41 -31.02
C LYS A 10 -0.03 -21.13 -30.23
N ALA A 11 -0.15 -21.15 -28.90
CA ALA A 11 0.18 -20.00 -28.06
C ALA A 11 1.65 -19.59 -28.18
N ARG A 12 2.57 -20.56 -28.21
CA ARG A 12 4.02 -20.31 -28.37
C ARG A 12 4.36 -19.82 -29.79
N ALA A 13 3.76 -20.39 -30.83
CA ALA A 13 3.93 -19.94 -32.22
C ALA A 13 3.47 -18.49 -32.39
N ILE A 14 2.25 -18.16 -31.93
CA ILE A 14 1.71 -16.79 -31.96
C ILE A 14 2.61 -15.82 -31.18
N ARG A 15 3.15 -16.26 -30.04
CA ARG A 15 4.08 -15.46 -29.21
C ARG A 15 5.37 -15.10 -29.96
N VAL A 16 5.94 -16.05 -30.70
CA VAL A 16 7.21 -15.86 -31.42
C VAL A 16 6.98 -15.09 -32.72
N GLU A 17 6.04 -15.54 -33.55
CA GLU A 17 5.82 -15.03 -34.91
C GLU A 17 5.15 -13.65 -34.89
N LYS A 18 4.11 -13.49 -34.07
CA LYS A 18 3.27 -12.27 -34.06
C LYS A 18 3.59 -11.33 -32.90
N ARG A 19 4.50 -11.73 -32.00
CA ARG A 19 4.91 -10.95 -30.82
C ARG A 19 3.74 -10.51 -29.92
N LEU A 20 2.65 -11.27 -29.90
CA LEU A 20 1.47 -10.93 -29.09
C LEU A 20 1.75 -11.07 -27.59
N THR A 21 1.13 -10.19 -26.81
CA THR A 21 1.10 -10.18 -25.35
C THR A 21 0.31 -11.37 -24.79
N ILE A 22 0.45 -11.63 -23.49
CA ILE A 22 -0.32 -12.69 -22.81
C ILE A 22 -1.82 -12.44 -22.95
N ASP A 23 -2.21 -11.17 -22.99
CA ASP A 23 -3.61 -10.74 -22.99
C ASP A 23 -4.23 -10.98 -24.36
N GLU A 24 -3.53 -10.58 -25.42
CA GLU A 24 -3.95 -10.82 -26.81
C GLU A 24 -4.02 -12.32 -27.13
N ILE A 25 -3.10 -13.14 -26.61
CA ILE A 25 -3.14 -14.60 -26.79
C ILE A 25 -4.31 -15.20 -25.98
N ALA A 26 -4.55 -14.73 -24.76
CA ALA A 26 -5.65 -15.18 -23.91
C ALA A 26 -7.01 -14.89 -24.55
N GLU A 27 -7.19 -13.69 -25.08
CA GLU A 27 -8.37 -13.29 -25.83
C GLU A 27 -8.54 -14.14 -27.10
N ARG A 28 -7.48 -14.27 -27.90
CA ARG A 28 -7.54 -14.98 -29.19
C ARG A 28 -7.78 -16.49 -29.05
N LEU A 29 -7.31 -17.10 -27.97
CA LEU A 29 -7.52 -18.53 -27.70
C LEU A 29 -8.71 -18.79 -26.76
N ALA A 30 -9.38 -17.76 -26.27
CA ALA A 30 -10.43 -17.85 -25.25
C ALA A 30 -9.98 -18.65 -24.01
N LEU A 31 -8.75 -18.40 -23.54
CA LEU A 31 -8.13 -19.10 -22.42
C LEU A 31 -7.74 -18.13 -21.29
N PRO A 32 -7.71 -18.58 -20.03
CA PRO A 32 -7.26 -17.75 -18.91
C PRO A 32 -5.83 -17.22 -19.10
N ARG A 33 -5.60 -15.95 -18.71
CA ARG A 33 -4.28 -15.29 -18.75
C ARG A 33 -3.20 -16.09 -18.03
N THR A 34 -3.54 -16.72 -16.91
CA THR A 34 -2.64 -17.56 -16.11
C THR A 34 -2.17 -18.79 -16.88
N THR A 35 -3.07 -19.47 -17.60
CA THR A 35 -2.73 -20.60 -18.48
C THR A 35 -1.73 -20.18 -19.55
N ILE A 36 -2.03 -19.09 -20.25
CA ILE A 36 -1.15 -18.55 -21.31
C ILE A 36 0.22 -18.15 -20.73
N TYR A 37 0.24 -17.45 -19.59
CA TYR A 37 1.48 -17.07 -18.90
C TYR A 37 2.37 -18.30 -18.66
N HIS A 38 1.81 -19.39 -18.13
CA HIS A 38 2.60 -20.59 -17.84
C HIS A 38 3.20 -21.24 -19.09
N TRP A 39 2.59 -21.07 -20.26
CA TRP A 39 3.08 -21.64 -21.52
C TRP A 39 4.15 -20.82 -22.22
N VAL A 40 4.16 -19.49 -22.01
CA VAL A 40 5.00 -18.55 -22.76
C VAL A 40 5.93 -17.69 -21.90
N LYS A 41 5.95 -17.89 -20.58
CA LYS A 41 6.78 -17.11 -19.62
C LYS A 41 8.27 -17.12 -19.94
N ASP A 42 8.74 -18.17 -20.61
CA ASP A 42 10.12 -18.37 -21.05
C ASP A 42 10.45 -17.66 -22.37
N ILE A 43 9.44 -17.14 -23.07
CA ILE A 43 9.60 -16.44 -24.35
C ILE A 43 9.48 -14.92 -24.12
N PRO A 44 10.61 -14.19 -24.05
CA PRO A 44 10.58 -12.74 -23.89
C PRO A 44 10.02 -12.08 -25.16
N ILE A 45 9.16 -11.07 -24.98
CA ILE A 45 8.89 -10.12 -26.07
C ILE A 45 9.97 -9.04 -25.98
N PRO A 46 10.64 -8.67 -27.08
CA PRO A 46 11.37 -7.41 -27.14
C PRO A 46 10.42 -6.30 -26.70
N ARG A 47 10.73 -5.61 -25.61
CA ARG A 47 9.88 -4.57 -25.00
C ARG A 47 9.83 -3.31 -25.89
N ALA A 48 9.26 -3.43 -27.07
CA ALA A 48 8.56 -2.33 -27.71
C ALA A 48 7.09 -2.63 -27.51
N ARG A 49 6.45 -1.97 -26.53
CA ARG A 49 4.98 -1.95 -26.52
C ARG A 49 4.57 -1.36 -27.88
N PRO A 50 3.78 -2.06 -28.71
CA PRO A 50 3.24 -1.44 -29.92
C PRO A 50 2.50 -0.17 -29.51
N GLY A 51 2.89 0.98 -30.04
CA GLY A 51 2.23 2.27 -29.79
C GLY A 51 2.71 3.12 -28.61
N ARG A 52 3.75 2.72 -27.85
CA ARG A 52 4.42 3.67 -26.93
C ARG A 52 5.82 4.00 -27.47
N PRO A 53 6.04 5.22 -28.00
CA PRO A 53 7.39 5.66 -28.35
C PRO A 53 8.34 5.46 -27.16
N PHE A 54 9.60 5.11 -27.43
CA PHE A 54 10.64 5.29 -26.43
C PHE A 54 10.55 6.73 -25.91
N PRO A 55 10.66 6.97 -24.59
CA PRO A 55 10.55 8.33 -24.09
C PRO A 55 11.59 9.18 -24.80
N SER A 56 11.10 10.24 -25.46
CA SER A 56 11.95 11.19 -26.17
C SER A 56 12.97 11.76 -25.20
N GLU A 57 14.06 12.30 -25.72
CA GLU A 57 15.08 12.92 -24.86
C GLU A 57 14.48 14.02 -23.97
N ALA A 58 13.54 14.80 -24.50
CA ALA A 58 12.76 15.78 -23.73
C ALA A 58 11.94 15.12 -22.60
N GLN A 59 11.28 13.99 -22.85
CA GLN A 59 10.54 13.25 -21.83
C GLN A 59 11.47 12.66 -20.76
N ARG A 60 12.66 12.19 -21.12
CA ARG A 60 13.67 11.72 -20.16
C ARG A 60 14.16 12.87 -19.29
N ARG A 61 14.58 13.98 -19.89
CA ARG A 61 14.99 15.19 -19.17
C ARG A 61 13.88 15.71 -18.24
N GLY A 62 12.63 15.68 -18.70
CA GLY A 62 11.47 16.03 -17.88
C GLY A 62 11.28 15.10 -16.68
N ASN A 63 11.41 13.78 -16.89
CA ASN A 63 11.36 12.80 -15.79
C ASN A 63 12.52 13.00 -14.81
N ASP A 64 13.71 13.32 -15.29
CA ASP A 64 14.90 13.55 -14.46
C ASP A 64 14.73 14.78 -13.59
N SER A 65 14.31 15.89 -14.20
CA SER A 65 13.95 17.13 -13.50
C SER A 65 12.86 16.89 -12.46
N MET A 66 11.83 16.10 -12.80
CA MET A 66 10.76 15.76 -11.86
C MET A 66 11.26 14.90 -10.69
N ARG A 67 12.09 13.88 -10.97
CA ARG A 67 12.70 13.03 -9.93
C ARG A 67 13.53 13.87 -8.96
N GLU A 68 14.31 14.79 -9.50
CA GLU A 68 15.15 15.71 -8.73
C GLU A 68 14.31 16.65 -7.87
N LYS A 69 13.32 17.32 -8.47
CA LYS A 69 12.37 18.17 -7.74
C LYS A 69 11.75 17.45 -6.53
N TYR A 70 11.23 16.23 -6.74
CA TYR A 70 10.62 15.48 -5.65
C TYR A 70 11.64 14.90 -4.66
N ARG A 71 12.89 14.68 -5.06
CA ARG A 71 13.99 14.34 -4.14
C ARG A 71 14.23 15.49 -3.17
N LEU A 72 14.43 16.70 -3.70
CA LEU A 72 14.67 17.91 -2.91
C LEU A 72 13.49 18.21 -1.96
N LEU A 73 12.24 18.04 -2.43
CA LEU A 73 11.06 18.20 -1.56
C LEU A 73 11.06 17.21 -0.38
N ARG A 74 11.49 15.97 -0.59
CA ARG A 74 11.58 14.98 0.49
C ARG A 74 12.72 15.27 1.45
N GLU A 75 13.87 15.71 0.94
CA GLU A 75 15.02 16.10 1.77
C GLU A 75 14.67 17.30 2.64
N SER A 76 14.00 18.31 2.07
CA SER A 76 13.48 19.45 2.81
C SER A 76 12.45 19.03 3.88
N ALA A 77 11.53 18.11 3.55
CA ALA A 77 10.57 17.58 4.52
C ALA A 77 11.24 16.77 5.63
N TYR A 78 12.27 15.97 5.32
CA TYR A 78 13.06 15.26 6.32
C TYR A 78 13.80 16.24 7.25
N ALA A 79 14.48 17.25 6.69
CA ALA A 79 15.18 18.27 7.47
C ALA A 79 14.23 19.04 8.39
N ARG A 80 13.04 19.41 7.89
CA ARG A 80 11.97 19.98 8.72
C ARG A 80 11.53 19.03 9.83
N GLY A 81 11.35 17.75 9.52
CA GLY A 81 11.01 16.74 10.51
C GLY A 81 12.03 16.68 11.64
N ALA A 82 13.32 16.69 11.29
CA ALA A 82 14.40 16.72 12.27
C ALA A 82 14.38 17.99 13.14
N SER A 83 14.14 19.17 12.53
CA SER A 83 14.17 20.45 13.26
C SER A 83 12.98 20.64 14.21
N GLU A 84 11.79 20.11 13.86
CA GLU A 84 10.58 20.27 14.68
C GLU A 84 10.38 19.13 15.69
N PHE A 85 11.31 18.17 15.76
CA PHE A 85 11.16 16.96 16.58
C PHE A 85 11.05 17.28 18.08
N ASP A 86 11.91 18.14 18.61
CA ASP A 86 11.95 18.45 20.04
C ASP A 86 10.68 19.22 20.47
N ASP A 87 10.23 20.17 19.65
CA ASP A 87 8.97 20.91 19.85
C ASP A 87 7.75 19.97 19.85
N LEU A 88 7.71 19.00 18.93
CA LEU A 88 6.64 18.01 18.90
C LEU A 88 6.72 17.04 20.07
N CYS A 89 7.92 16.67 20.54
CA CYS A 89 8.09 15.83 21.72
C CYS A 89 7.63 16.50 23.02
N ALA A 90 7.61 17.83 23.07
CA ALA A 90 7.00 18.57 24.19
C ALA A 90 5.47 18.43 24.24
N VAL A 91 4.83 18.04 23.13
CA VAL A 91 3.40 17.77 23.09
C VAL A 91 3.12 16.34 23.59
N PRO A 92 2.23 16.17 24.60
CA PRO A 92 1.92 14.85 25.14
C PRO A 92 1.55 13.84 24.05
N THR A 93 2.02 12.60 24.20
CA THR A 93 1.75 11.45 23.31
C THR A 93 2.41 11.47 21.93
N PHE A 94 3.18 12.51 21.56
CA PHE A 94 3.84 12.54 20.26
C PHE A 94 4.89 11.44 20.13
N ARG A 95 5.76 11.33 21.13
CA ARG A 95 6.83 10.34 21.13
C ARG A 95 6.27 8.92 21.11
N GLU A 96 5.19 8.68 21.85
CA GLU A 96 4.42 7.44 21.85
C GLU A 96 3.85 7.13 20.46
N PHE A 97 3.33 8.12 19.75
CA PHE A 97 2.89 7.96 18.36
C PHE A 97 4.03 7.57 17.41
N VAL A 98 5.20 8.19 17.54
CA VAL A 98 6.37 7.84 16.70
C VAL A 98 6.87 6.43 17.03
N CYS A 99 6.93 6.05 18.32
CA CYS A 99 7.24 4.69 18.76
C CYS A 99 6.21 3.66 18.25
N LEU A 100 4.92 4.00 18.29
CA LEU A 100 3.86 3.19 17.73
C LEU A 100 4.05 3.01 16.22
N TYR A 101 4.38 4.07 15.48
CA TYR A 101 4.68 3.96 14.05
C TYR A 101 5.93 3.11 13.78
N LEU A 102 6.95 3.18 14.64
CA LEU A 102 8.12 2.30 14.57
C LEU A 102 7.73 0.81 14.70
N ALA A 103 6.80 0.47 15.58
CA ALA A 103 6.33 -0.90 15.77
C ALA A 103 5.32 -1.34 14.69
N GLU A 104 4.21 -0.63 14.55
CA GLU A 104 3.01 -1.04 13.80
C GLU A 104 2.88 -0.37 12.41
N GLY A 105 3.71 0.63 12.12
CA GLY A 105 3.61 1.41 10.88
C GLY A 105 4.05 0.64 9.64
N TYR A 106 3.37 0.86 8.52
CA TYR A 106 3.79 0.38 7.22
C TYR A 106 4.98 1.19 6.69
N LYS A 107 6.12 0.53 6.54
CA LYS A 107 7.42 1.17 6.24
C LYS A 107 8.02 0.78 4.87
N ARG A 108 7.32 -0.06 4.09
CA ARG A 108 7.82 -0.57 2.79
C ARG A 108 7.76 0.46 1.66
N THR A 109 7.02 1.55 1.84
CA THR A 109 6.84 2.61 0.85
C THR A 109 7.27 3.95 1.45
N ARG A 110 7.58 4.89 0.54
CA ARG A 110 8.00 6.26 0.87
C ARG A 110 6.92 7.33 0.60
N HIS A 111 5.75 6.91 0.14
CA HIS A 111 4.70 7.82 -0.34
C HIS A 111 3.42 7.76 0.49
N GLU A 112 3.36 6.89 1.50
CA GLU A 112 2.21 6.77 2.38
C GLU A 112 2.65 6.62 3.83
N VAL A 113 1.77 7.04 4.73
CA VAL A 113 1.82 6.71 6.15
C VAL A 113 0.62 5.82 6.43
N ALA A 114 0.85 4.64 6.98
CA ALA A 114 -0.22 3.75 7.40
C ALA A 114 0.13 3.05 8.71
N ILE A 115 -0.87 2.87 9.57
CA ILE A 115 -0.81 2.11 10.82
C ILE A 115 -2.02 1.18 10.83
N CYS A 116 -1.81 -0.06 11.27
CA CYS A 116 -2.86 -1.07 11.34
C CYS A 116 -2.86 -1.67 12.75
N ASN A 117 -4.00 -1.63 13.46
CA ASN A 117 -4.11 -2.22 14.79
C ASN A 117 -5.56 -2.60 15.13
N SER A 118 -5.74 -3.51 16.08
CA SER A 118 -7.05 -3.92 16.59
C SER A 118 -7.43 -3.25 17.92
N ASP A 119 -6.47 -2.63 18.61
CA ASP A 119 -6.71 -1.91 19.84
C ASP A 119 -7.26 -0.49 19.53
N PRO A 120 -8.43 -0.11 20.06
CA PRO A 120 -9.07 1.16 19.76
C PRO A 120 -8.29 2.37 20.30
N ALA A 121 -7.59 2.25 21.43
CA ALA A 121 -6.81 3.34 22.00
C ALA A 121 -5.56 3.63 21.15
N ILE A 122 -4.91 2.56 20.65
CA ILE A 122 -3.79 2.67 19.72
C ILE A 122 -4.24 3.35 18.41
N VAL A 123 -5.37 2.92 17.85
CA VAL A 123 -5.94 3.51 16.63
C VAL A 123 -6.30 4.98 16.85
N ALA A 124 -6.97 5.32 17.95
CA ALA A 124 -7.36 6.70 18.24
C ALA A 124 -6.14 7.62 18.40
N LEU A 125 -5.08 7.16 19.07
CA LEU A 125 -3.81 7.89 19.19
C LEU A 125 -3.20 8.14 17.80
N ALA A 126 -3.12 7.09 16.97
CA ALA A 126 -2.58 7.19 15.62
C ALA A 126 -3.39 8.14 14.73
N ASP A 127 -4.72 8.03 14.76
CA ASP A 127 -5.61 8.87 13.95
C ASP A 127 -5.47 10.35 14.32
N ARG A 128 -5.49 10.66 15.63
CA ARG A 128 -5.32 12.03 16.14
C ARG A 128 -4.05 12.67 15.61
N TRP A 129 -2.93 11.96 15.67
CA TRP A 129 -1.65 12.49 15.21
C TRP A 129 -1.56 12.57 13.69
N ILE A 130 -2.03 11.55 12.97
CA ILE A 130 -2.06 11.57 11.50
C ILE A 130 -2.89 12.75 11.01
N ARG A 131 -4.10 12.97 11.54
CA ARG A 131 -4.96 14.11 11.17
C ARG A 131 -4.34 15.45 11.50
N ARG A 132 -3.66 15.58 12.64
CA ARG A 132 -2.99 16.82 13.04
C ARG A 132 -1.82 17.17 12.10
N LEU A 133 -1.11 16.17 11.59
CA LEU A 133 0.13 16.37 10.83
C LEU A 133 -0.08 16.38 9.31
N ALA A 134 -1.15 15.74 8.83
CA ALA A 134 -1.48 15.63 7.43
C ALA A 134 -2.26 16.84 6.90
N GLN A 135 -2.13 17.10 5.59
CA GLN A 135 -2.91 18.15 4.90
C GLN A 135 -4.29 17.69 4.42
N ARG A 136 -4.55 16.37 4.46
CA ARG A 136 -5.78 15.74 3.96
C ARG A 136 -6.27 14.71 4.97
N PRO A 137 -7.59 14.42 4.99
CA PRO A 137 -8.09 13.36 5.85
C PRO A 137 -7.52 12.00 5.41
N PRO A 138 -7.18 11.11 6.36
CA PRO A 138 -6.77 9.75 6.03
C PRO A 138 -7.98 8.92 5.58
N ALA A 139 -7.69 7.79 4.94
CA ALA A 139 -8.67 6.76 4.62
C ALA A 139 -8.61 5.65 5.67
N TYR A 140 -9.76 5.04 5.91
CA TYR A 140 -9.94 3.98 6.90
C TYR A 140 -10.37 2.69 6.20
N CYS A 141 -9.80 1.56 6.59
CA CYS A 141 -10.23 0.27 6.11
C CYS A 141 -10.12 -0.79 7.19
N VAL A 142 -11.20 -1.49 7.47
CA VAL A 142 -11.23 -2.62 8.40
C VAL A 142 -11.03 -3.92 7.63
N GLN A 143 -10.06 -4.70 8.09
CA GLN A 143 -9.96 -6.10 7.72
C GLN A 143 -10.85 -6.93 8.65
N TYR A 144 -11.90 -7.51 8.06
CA TYR A 144 -12.93 -8.25 8.79
C TYR A 144 -12.97 -9.73 8.39
N HIS A 145 -13.51 -10.55 9.27
CA HIS A 145 -13.76 -11.98 9.11
C HIS A 145 -15.21 -12.24 8.67
N ALA A 146 -15.43 -13.36 7.97
CA ALA A 146 -16.72 -13.65 7.33
C ALA A 146 -17.93 -13.63 8.30
N ASP A 147 -17.69 -13.94 9.57
CA ASP A 147 -18.73 -14.12 10.59
C ASP A 147 -19.04 -12.83 11.36
N GLN A 148 -18.44 -11.70 10.99
CA GLN A 148 -18.64 -10.41 11.66
C GLN A 148 -19.79 -9.61 11.05
N ASP A 149 -20.57 -8.93 11.91
CA ASP A 149 -21.54 -7.93 11.49
C ASP A 149 -20.80 -6.70 10.95
N LEU A 150 -20.88 -6.50 9.63
CA LEU A 150 -20.19 -5.42 8.93
C LEU A 150 -20.66 -4.04 9.37
N ARG A 151 -21.95 -3.87 9.67
CA ARG A 151 -22.50 -2.59 10.12
C ARG A 151 -22.01 -2.27 11.52
N ALA A 152 -22.07 -3.25 12.44
CA ALA A 152 -21.54 -3.07 13.79
C ALA A 152 -20.05 -2.71 13.78
N VAL A 153 -19.25 -3.37 12.94
CA VAL A 153 -17.82 -3.07 12.76
C VAL A 153 -17.57 -1.66 12.24
N GLN A 154 -18.32 -1.21 11.24
CA GLN A 154 -18.19 0.16 10.71
C GLN A 154 -18.60 1.21 11.74
N THR A 155 -19.69 0.97 12.48
CA THR A 155 -20.15 1.88 13.54
C THR A 155 -19.11 1.99 14.64
N TYR A 156 -18.63 0.86 15.16
CA TYR A 156 -17.60 0.84 16.19
C TYR A 156 -16.35 1.64 15.81
N TRP A 157 -15.77 1.37 14.63
CA TRP A 157 -14.57 2.10 14.22
C TRP A 157 -14.87 3.55 13.83
N GLY A 158 -16.06 3.83 13.29
CA GLY A 158 -16.54 5.18 13.03
C GLY A 158 -16.57 6.04 14.29
N GLU A 159 -17.04 5.47 15.41
CA GLU A 159 -17.03 6.13 16.72
C GLU A 159 -15.60 6.36 17.23
N VAL A 160 -14.73 5.34 17.15
CA VAL A 160 -13.33 5.43 17.62
C VAL A 160 -12.53 6.54 16.92
N VAL A 161 -12.69 6.69 15.60
CA VAL A 161 -11.97 7.73 14.84
C VAL A 161 -12.83 8.98 14.57
N GLY A 162 -14.08 9.04 15.04
CA GLY A 162 -14.97 10.18 14.82
C GLY A 162 -15.28 10.46 13.34
N VAL A 163 -15.70 9.43 12.59
CA VAL A 163 -16.20 9.57 11.20
C VAL A 163 -17.49 8.78 11.01
N PRO A 164 -18.33 9.16 10.03
CA PRO A 164 -19.50 8.37 9.66
C PRO A 164 -19.11 6.93 9.27
N PRO A 165 -19.89 5.90 9.65
CA PRO A 165 -19.59 4.49 9.35
C PRO A 165 -19.33 4.22 7.86
N GLU A 166 -19.94 4.98 6.96
CA GLU A 166 -19.79 4.86 5.51
C GLU A 166 -18.39 5.25 5.01
N ARG A 167 -17.63 6.00 5.81
CA ARG A 167 -16.22 6.33 5.52
C ARG A 167 -15.27 5.18 5.83
N ILE A 168 -15.73 4.16 6.57
CA ILE A 168 -14.95 2.99 6.93
C ILE A 168 -15.04 1.96 5.80
N GLY A 169 -13.98 1.82 5.02
CA GLY A 169 -13.88 0.79 4.00
C GLY A 169 -13.82 -0.61 4.62
N LEU A 170 -14.36 -1.61 3.91
CA LEU A 170 -14.37 -2.99 4.39
C LEU A 170 -13.55 -3.87 3.45
N GLN A 171 -12.62 -4.64 4.02
CA GLN A 171 -11.82 -5.61 3.29
C GLN A 171 -11.97 -6.99 3.93
N ARG A 172 -12.59 -7.93 3.20
CA ARG A 172 -12.68 -9.30 3.70
C ARG A 172 -11.29 -9.90 3.79
N LYS A 173 -10.93 -10.41 4.96
CA LYS A 173 -9.69 -11.15 5.16
C LYS A 173 -9.84 -12.52 4.51
N SER A 174 -9.09 -12.77 3.43
CA SER A 174 -9.01 -14.10 2.84
C SER A 174 -8.10 -14.98 3.70
N ASN A 175 -8.68 -15.77 4.60
CA ASN A 175 -7.93 -16.87 5.22
C ASN A 175 -7.86 -18.00 4.18
N SER A 176 -6.67 -18.57 3.96
CA SER A 176 -6.47 -19.70 3.02
C SER A 176 -7.10 -21.02 3.48
N GLY A 177 -8.03 -21.00 4.43
CA GLY A 177 -8.70 -22.18 5.01
C GLY A 177 -7.81 -23.09 5.86
N ARG A 178 -6.48 -22.87 5.91
CA ARG A 178 -5.52 -23.77 6.56
C ARG A 178 -5.38 -23.62 8.08
N LEU A 179 -6.20 -22.79 8.73
CA LEU A 179 -6.09 -22.47 10.16
C LEU A 179 -7.42 -22.70 10.89
N ALA A 180 -7.99 -23.89 10.77
CA ALA A 180 -9.28 -24.29 11.36
C ALA A 180 -9.35 -24.23 12.91
N LYS A 181 -8.22 -24.00 13.60
CA LYS A 181 -8.12 -24.05 15.08
C LYS A 181 -7.84 -22.71 15.76
N ARG A 182 -7.78 -21.59 15.03
CA ARG A 182 -7.56 -20.26 15.64
C ARG A 182 -8.90 -19.56 15.85
N THR A 183 -9.33 -19.46 17.11
CA THR A 183 -10.37 -18.50 17.52
C THR A 183 -9.79 -17.10 17.39
N TRP A 184 -10.28 -16.35 16.40
CA TRP A 184 -9.90 -14.96 16.23
C TRP A 184 -10.57 -14.13 17.32
N ARG A 185 -9.77 -13.44 18.14
CA ARG A 185 -10.25 -12.71 19.33
C ARG A 185 -10.67 -11.26 19.06
N SER A 186 -10.39 -10.74 17.87
CA SER A 186 -10.69 -9.33 17.58
C SER A 186 -12.14 -9.20 17.10
N GLU A 187 -13.01 -8.80 18.03
CA GLU A 187 -14.46 -8.66 17.86
C GLU A 187 -14.82 -7.69 16.72
N HIS A 188 -14.04 -6.62 16.55
CA HIS A 188 -14.28 -5.59 15.54
C HIS A 188 -13.28 -5.62 14.38
N GLY A 189 -12.50 -6.69 14.23
CA GLY A 189 -11.49 -6.77 13.17
C GLY A 189 -10.28 -5.86 13.45
N VAL A 190 -9.52 -5.56 12.40
CA VAL A 190 -8.30 -4.73 12.50
C VAL A 190 -8.46 -3.52 11.59
N LEU A 191 -8.33 -2.31 12.14
CA LEU A 191 -8.44 -1.08 11.37
C LEU A 191 -7.08 -0.64 10.86
N THR A 192 -7.01 -0.31 9.57
CA THR A 192 -5.90 0.42 8.96
C THR A 192 -6.29 1.87 8.76
N ILE A 193 -5.51 2.78 9.34
CA ILE A 193 -5.50 4.21 9.00
C ILE A 193 -4.41 4.40 7.95
N ARG A 194 -4.73 5.01 6.80
CA ARG A 194 -3.76 5.24 5.73
C ARG A 194 -3.89 6.63 5.11
N ILE A 195 -2.77 7.23 4.76
CA ILE A 195 -2.76 8.48 3.98
C ILE A 195 -1.61 8.49 2.98
N GLY A 196 -1.92 8.85 1.74
CA GLY A 196 -0.94 9.13 0.70
C GLY A 196 -0.30 10.50 0.89
N ASP A 197 0.70 10.58 1.76
CA ASP A 197 1.47 11.80 2.03
C ASP A 197 2.97 11.49 2.06
N THR A 198 3.65 11.85 0.96
CA THR A 198 5.09 11.63 0.80
C THR A 198 5.93 12.54 1.71
N LEU A 199 5.44 13.74 2.01
CA LEU A 199 6.20 14.70 2.82
C LEU A 199 6.06 14.36 4.30
N LEU A 200 4.86 14.01 4.75
CA LEU A 200 4.65 13.50 6.10
C LEU A 200 5.45 12.21 6.33
N ARG A 201 5.48 11.29 5.36
CA ARG A 201 6.29 10.07 5.46
C ARG A 201 7.79 10.36 5.59
N ALA A 202 8.30 11.41 4.95
CA ALA A 202 9.69 11.85 5.07
C ALA A 202 9.97 12.50 6.44
N ARG A 203 9.07 13.34 6.96
CA ARG A 203 9.15 13.90 8.33
C ARG A 203 9.16 12.78 9.39
N LEU A 204 8.24 11.82 9.23
CA LEU A 204 8.12 10.66 10.10
C LEU A 204 9.38 9.80 10.10
N GLN A 205 10.07 9.67 8.95
CA GLN A 205 11.38 9.03 8.90
C GLN A 205 12.39 9.74 9.80
N ALA A 206 12.50 11.07 9.70
CA ALA A 206 13.39 11.85 10.55
C ALA A 206 13.10 11.65 12.04
N TRP A 207 11.84 11.68 12.46
CA TRP A 207 11.46 11.44 13.85
C TRP A 207 11.81 10.02 14.32
N THR A 208 11.57 9.01 13.47
CA THR A 208 11.95 7.64 13.81
C THR A 208 13.46 7.46 13.95
N ASP A 209 14.24 8.16 13.12
CA ASP A 209 15.70 8.11 13.17
C ASP A 209 16.24 8.86 14.40
N ARG A 210 15.61 9.98 14.79
CA ARG A 210 15.91 10.70 16.05
C ARG A 210 15.68 9.80 17.27
N ILE A 211 14.53 9.13 17.37
CA ILE A 211 14.25 8.20 18.47
C ILE A 211 15.27 7.06 18.50
N ARG A 212 15.58 6.46 17.34
CA ARG A 212 16.56 5.37 17.26
C ARG A 212 17.96 5.78 17.66
N ALA A 213 18.36 7.01 17.34
CA ALA A 213 19.67 7.54 17.72
C ALA A 213 19.84 7.72 19.24
N GLU A 214 18.74 7.72 20.01
CA GLU A 214 18.79 7.76 21.48
C GLU A 214 18.89 6.36 22.12
N TRP A 215 18.75 5.29 21.33
CA TRP A 215 18.79 3.90 21.83
C TRP A 215 20.18 3.26 21.76
N VAL A 216 21.11 3.91 21.07
CA VAL A 216 22.49 3.46 20.81
C VAL A 216 23.47 4.49 21.35
#